data_AF-A0A935MQY1-F1
#
_entry.id   AF-A0A935MQY1-F1
#
_cell.length_a   1.000
_cell.length_b   1.000
_cell.length_c   1.000
_cell.angle_alpha   90.00
_cell.angle_beta   90.00
_cell.angle_gamma   90.00
#
_symmetry.space_group_name_H-M   'P 1'
#
loop_
_entity.id
_entity.type
_entity.pdbx_description
1 polymer ?
#
loop_
_entity_poly.entity_id
_entity_poly.type
_entity_poly.pdbx_seq_one_letter_code
_entity_poly.pdbx_strand_id
1 'polypeptide(L)' 'MLEQLRDKAMQLCAEHGITVRPYAGGWWLIGKEINRVVGELAGLCPSDFNRLPVMPR' A
#
# COMPACT_ATOMS: atom_id res chain seq x y z
N MET A 1 16.05 6.23 9.11
CA MET A 1 14.66 6.42 9.59
C MET A 1 13.64 6.05 8.52
N LEU A 2 13.77 6.59 7.29
CA LEU A 2 12.85 6.31 6.18
C LEU A 2 12.83 4.82 5.76
N GLU A 3 13.98 4.16 5.75
CA GLU A 3 14.11 2.74 5.40
C GLU A 3 13.36 1.83 6.39
N GLN A 4 13.40 2.13 7.69
CA GLN A 4 12.64 1.39 8.70
C GLN A 4 11.13 1.55 8.53
N LEU A 5 10.67 2.74 8.11
CA LEU A 5 9.26 2.97 7.81
C LEU A 5 8.83 2.23 6.54
N ARG A 6 9.70 2.17 5.53
CA ARG A 6 9.46 1.39 4.32
C ARG A 6 9.38 -0.10 4.63
N ASP A 7 10.29 -0.62 5.46
CA ASP A 7 10.29 -2.02 5.87
C ASP A 7 8.99 -2.40 6.61
N LYS A 8 8.58 -1.57 7.59
CA LYS A 8 7.30 -1.75 8.28
C LYS A 8 6.10 -1.72 7.32
N ALA A 9 6.10 -0.81 6.35
CA ALA A 9 5.03 -0.73 5.36
C ALA A 9 4.99 -1.97 4.44
N MET A 10 6.16 -2.51 4.07
CA MET A 10 6.25 -3.76 3.30
C MET A 10 5.73 -4.95 4.11
N GLN A 11 6.09 -5.04 5.40
CA GLN A 11 5.55 -6.08 6.29
C GLN A 11 4.02 -5.97 6.39
N LEU A 12 3.50 -4.76 6.62
CA LEU A 12 2.06 -4.53 6.71
C LEU A 12 1.33 -4.90 5.40
N CYS A 13 1.91 -4.59 4.25
CA CYS A 13 1.38 -5.03 2.96
C CYS A 13 1.34 -6.57 2.89
N ALA A 14 2.41 -7.25 3.28
CA ALA A 14 2.46 -8.71 3.27
C ALA A 14 1.43 -9.34 4.22
N GLU A 15 1.25 -8.80 5.43
CA GLU A 15 0.25 -9.24 6.41
C GLU A 15 -1.19 -9.14 5.87
N HIS A 16 -1.48 -8.12 5.07
CA HIS A 16 -2.76 -7.92 4.41
C HIS A 16 -2.89 -8.64 3.04
N GLY A 17 -1.91 -9.45 2.65
CA GLY A 17 -1.91 -10.16 1.36
C GLY A 17 -1.76 -9.23 0.15
N ILE A 18 -1.11 -8.09 0.33
CA ILE A 18 -0.85 -7.07 -0.69
C ILE A 18 0.55 -7.29 -1.24
N THR A 19 0.61 -7.49 -2.55
CA THR A 19 1.87 -7.57 -3.31
C THR A 19 2.33 -6.16 -3.65
N VAL A 20 3.55 -5.83 -3.25
CA VAL A 20 4.20 -4.55 -3.55
C VAL A 20 5.20 -4.74 -4.69
N ARG A 21 5.08 -3.95 -5.76
CA ARG A 21 5.98 -4.00 -6.91
C ARG A 21 6.54 -2.61 -7.23
N PRO A 22 7.81 -2.48 -7.64
CA PRO A 22 8.31 -1.22 -8.17
C PRO A 22 7.57 -0.86 -9.46
N TYR A 23 7.11 0.38 -9.60
CA TYR A 23 6.36 0.85 -10.77
C TYR A 23 6.58 2.34 -11.02
N ALA A 24 7.15 2.68 -12.19
CA ALA A 24 7.32 4.05 -12.68
C ALA A 24 7.91 5.06 -11.66
N GLY A 25 8.90 4.64 -10.87
CA GLY A 25 9.52 5.48 -9.84
C GLY A 25 8.79 5.53 -8.50
N GLY A 26 7.70 4.77 -8.35
CA GLY A 26 7.03 4.51 -7.08
C GLY A 26 6.76 3.02 -6.89
N TRP A 27 5.63 2.71 -6.26
CA TRP A 27 5.24 1.38 -5.83
C TRP A 27 3.80 1.08 -6.20
N TRP A 28 3.59 -0.07 -6.81
CA TRP A 28 2.27 -0.58 -7.13
C TRP A 28 1.84 -1.61 -6.08
N LEU A 29 0.72 -1.32 -5.43
CA LEU A 29 0.09 -2.16 -4.41
C LEU A 29 -1.05 -2.94 -5.07
N ILE A 30 -0.95 -4.26 -5.04
CA ILE A 30 -1.88 -5.17 -5.71
C ILE A 30 -2.34 -6.23 -4.71
N GLY A 31 -3.64 -6.32 -4.45
CA GLY A 31 -4.22 -7.29 -3.54
C GLY A 31 -5.71 -7.46 -3.79
N LYS A 32 -6.37 -8.27 -2.95
CA LYS A 32 -7.79 -8.64 -3.12
C LYS A 32 -8.73 -7.43 -3.21
N GLU A 33 -8.44 -6.36 -2.48
CA GLU A 33 -9.27 -5.15 -2.41
C GLU A 33 -8.46 -3.86 -2.68
N ILE A 34 -7.24 -3.99 -3.21
CA ILE A 34 -6.36 -2.86 -3.50
C ILE A 34 -5.71 -3.00 -4.87
N ASN A 35 -5.78 -1.92 -5.66
CA ASN A 35 -5.02 -1.76 -6.89
C ASN A 35 -4.70 -0.26 -7.04
N ARG A 36 -3.53 0.16 -6.54
CA ARG A 36 -3.14 1.57 -6.52
C ARG A 36 -1.63 1.73 -6.62
N VAL A 37 -1.20 2.76 -7.33
CA VAL A 37 0.19 3.21 -7.35
C VAL A 37 0.39 4.32 -6.31
N VAL A 38 1.43 4.21 -5.51
CA VAL A 38 1.86 5.20 -4.52
C VAL A 38 3.30 5.63 -4.81
N GLY A 39 3.64 6.89 -4.52
CA GLY A 39 5.01 7.39 -4.74
C GLY A 39 6.03 6.80 -3.76
N GLU A 40 5.61 6.55 -2.51
CA GLU A 40 6.48 6.07 -1.43
C GLU A 40 5.68 5.20 -0.47
N LEU A 41 6.32 4.17 0.10
CA LEU A 41 5.68 3.27 1.08
C LEU A 41 5.76 3.81 2.50
N ALA A 42 6.80 4.60 2.79
CA ALA A 42 7.00 5.22 4.09
C ALA A 42 5.85 6.22 4.37
N GLY A 43 4.92 5.80 5.22
CA GLY A 43 3.69 6.55 5.54
C GLY A 43 2.41 5.75 5.36
N LEU A 44 2.47 4.57 4.71
CA LEU A 44 1.33 3.66 4.65
C LEU A 44 0.92 3.23 6.05
N CYS A 45 -0.38 3.35 6.33
CA CYS A 45 -1.04 2.90 7.54
C CYS A 45 -2.08 1.83 7.19
N PRO A 46 -2.54 1.03 8.17
CA PRO A 46 -3.57 0.02 7.93
C PRO A 46 -4.86 0.61 7.33
N SER A 47 -5.19 1.85 7.71
CA SER A 47 -6.34 2.60 7.19
C SER A 47 -6.26 2.88 5.70
N ASP A 48 -5.07 2.92 5.10
CA ASP A 48 -4.90 3.12 3.65
C ASP A 48 -5.36 1.90 2.84
N PHE A 49 -5.44 0.74 3.47
CA PHE A 49 -5.93 -0.50 2.86
C PHE A 49 -7.44 -0.70 3.08
N ASN A 50 -8.07 0.11 3.93
CA ASN A 50 -9.51 0.02 4.11
C ASN A 50 -10.22 0.41 2.82
N ARG A 51 -11.18 -0.42 2.43
CA ARG A 51 -12.06 -0.15 1.30
C ARG A 51 -12.75 1.19 1.52
N LEU A 52 -12.41 2.18 0.69
CA LEU A 52 -13.13 3.44 0.69
C LEU A 52 -14.61 3.15 0.41
N PRO A 53 -15.55 3.72 1.18
CA PRO A 53 -16.96 3.53 0.93
C PRO A 53 -17.26 4.02 -0.48
N VAL A 54 -17.71 3.09 -1.34
CA VAL A 54 -18.21 3.45 -2.67
C VAL A 54 -19.53 4.19 -2.43
N MET A 55 -19.51 5.52 -2.46
CA MET A 55 -20.76 6.29 -2.47
C MET A 55 -21.47 6.01 -3.79
N PRO A 56 -22.72 5.49 -3.76
CA PRO A 56 -23.53 5.41 -4.97
C PRO A 56 -23.71 6.82 -5.53
N ARG A 57 -23.63 6.94 -6.85
CA ARG A 57 -23.80 8.19 -7.59
C ARG A 57 -25.22 8.72 -7.47
#